data_AF-A0A435A217-F1
#
_entry.id   AF-A0A435A217-F1
#
_cell.length_a   1.000
_cell.length_b   1.000
_cell.length_c   1.000
_cell.angle_alpha   90.00
_cell.angle_beta   90.00
_cell.angle_gamma   90.00
#
_symmetry.space_group_name_H-M   'P 1'
#
loop_
_entity.id
_entity.type
_entity.pdbx_description
1 polymer ?
#
loop_
_entity_poly.entity_id
_entity_poly.type
_entity_poly.pdbx_seq_one_letter_code
_entity_poly.pdbx_strand_id
1 'polypeptide(L)'
;MLYPGRFLEPSDIMVLAHVCRTVCKERGVRVASQDGERIAAHVLRLFMNGLTGENELLDVERNWARRSGLSFQEFPVNDAEMRDAA
;
A
#
# COMPACT_ATOMS: atom_id res chain seq x y z
N MET A 1 -14.98 -4.07 -7.38
CA MET A 1 -14.99 -5.54 -7.17
C MET A 1 -13.66 -5.93 -6.57
N LEU A 2 -13.63 -6.31 -5.29
CA LEU A 2 -12.48 -6.98 -4.68
C LEU A 2 -12.49 -8.43 -5.17
N TYR A 3 -11.39 -8.89 -5.78
CA TYR A 3 -11.26 -10.30 -6.17
C TYR A 3 -11.25 -11.16 -4.89
N PRO A 4 -12.14 -12.14 -4.72
CA PRO A 4 -12.22 -12.90 -3.47
C PRO A 4 -10.96 -13.76 -3.29
N GLY A 5 -10.29 -13.59 -2.15
CA GLY A 5 -9.42 -14.60 -1.56
C GLY A 5 -8.11 -14.88 -2.30
N ARG A 6 -7.41 -13.85 -2.82
CA ARG A 6 -6.03 -14.06 -3.24
C ARG A 6 -5.16 -14.36 -2.02
N PHE A 7 -4.67 -15.59 -1.93
CA PHE A 7 -3.71 -16.00 -0.92
C PHE A 7 -2.36 -15.33 -1.20
N LEU A 8 -1.75 -14.76 -0.16
CA LEU A 8 -0.39 -14.22 -0.24
C LEU A 8 0.60 -15.36 0.01
N GLU A 9 1.37 -15.71 -1.01
CA GLU A 9 2.47 -16.63 -0.83
C GLU A 9 3.61 -15.96 -0.04
N PRO A 10 4.48 -16.72 0.64
CA PRO A 10 5.65 -16.15 1.32
C PRO A 10 6.53 -15.28 0.40
N SER A 11 6.64 -15.66 -0.88
CA SER A 11 7.28 -14.86 -1.93
C SER A 11 6.61 -13.50 -2.14
N ASP A 12 5.28 -13.46 -2.16
CA ASP A 12 4.52 -12.22 -2.31
C ASP A 12 4.78 -11.28 -1.12
N ILE A 13 4.81 -11.83 0.10
CA ILE A 13 5.10 -11.05 1.30
C ILE A 13 6.50 -10.44 1.23
N MET A 14 7.50 -11.18 0.72
CA MET A 14 8.85 -10.65 0.52
C MET A 14 8.87 -9.51 -0.51
N VAL A 15 8.16 -9.65 -1.63
CA VAL A 15 8.05 -8.60 -2.65
C VAL A 15 7.39 -7.35 -2.05
N LEU A 16 6.25 -7.50 -1.38
CA LEU A 16 5.52 -6.37 -0.76
C LEU A 16 6.37 -5.67 0.30
N ALA A 17 7.09 -6.42 1.13
CA ALA A 17 7.99 -5.88 2.13
C ALA A 17 9.18 -5.15 1.50
N HIS A 18 9.74 -5.68 0.40
CA HIS A 18 10.81 -5.04 -0.35
C HIS A 18 10.34 -3.71 -0.95
N VAL A 19 9.22 -3.72 -1.68
CA VAL A 19 8.63 -2.51 -2.28
C VAL A 19 8.38 -1.45 -1.23
N CYS A 20 7.72 -1.81 -0.11
CA CYS A 20 7.41 -0.86 0.96
C CYS A 20 8.68 -0.24 1.57
N ARG A 21 9.72 -1.04 1.85
CA ARG A 21 11.00 -0.55 2.37
C ARG A 21 11.70 0.38 1.38
N THR A 22 11.71 0.01 0.10
CA THR A 22 12.35 0.80 -0.96
C THR A 22 11.66 2.15 -1.10
N VAL A 23 10.33 2.17 -1.18
CA VAL A 23 9.54 3.41 -1.29
C VAL A 23 9.69 4.28 -0.04
N CYS A 24 9.63 3.69 1.16
CA CYS A 24 9.88 4.43 2.40
C CYS A 24 11.27 5.06 2.42
N LYS A 25 12.31 4.33 2.01
CA LYS A 25 13.68 4.83 1.92
C LYS A 25 13.81 5.96 0.91
N GLU A 26 13.21 5.83 -0.28
CA GLU A 26 13.21 6.86 -1.32
C GLU A 26 12.51 8.15 -0.86
N ARG A 27 11.50 8.02 0.00
CA ARG A 27 10.75 9.16 0.56
C ARG A 27 11.30 9.71 1.88
N GLY A 28 12.34 9.09 2.44
CA GLY A 28 12.87 9.46 3.76
C GLY A 28 11.92 9.18 4.92
N VAL A 29 10.94 8.28 4.72
CA VAL A 29 9.91 7.92 5.71
C VAL A 29 10.35 6.67 6.48
N ARG A 30 10.05 6.62 7.78
CA ARG A 30 10.26 5.41 8.58
C ARG A 30 9.14 4.42 8.29
N VAL A 31 9.48 3.15 8.06
CA VAL A 31 8.50 2.09 7.77
C VAL A 31 7.44 1.96 8.87
N ALA A 32 7.84 2.09 10.14
CA ALA A 32 6.94 2.00 11.30
C ALA A 32 6.26 3.34 11.66
N SER A 33 6.16 4.27 10.71
CA SER A 33 5.42 5.52 10.89
C SER A 33 4.06 5.43 10.21
N GLN A 34 3.14 6.33 10.56
CA GLN A 34 1.81 6.41 9.94
C GLN A 34 1.90 6.55 8.41
N ASP A 35 2.87 7.31 7.90
CA ASP A 35 3.09 7.44 6.46
C ASP A 35 3.65 6.15 5.84
N GLY A 36 4.46 5.40 6.59
CA GLY A 36 4.93 4.06 6.19
C GLY A 36 3.79 3.04 6.12
N GLU A 37 2.87 3.06 7.09
CA GLU A 37 1.66 2.23 7.08
C GLU A 37 0.75 2.56 5.89
N ARG A 38 0.60 3.84 5.55
CA ARG A 38 -0.16 4.28 4.35
C ARG A 38 0.47 3.76 3.06
N ILE A 39 1.80 3.83 2.93
CA ILE A 39 2.53 3.25 1.79
C ILE A 39 2.27 1.74 1.73
N ALA A 40 2.41 1.03 2.85
CA ALA A 40 2.17 -0.41 2.90
C ALA A 40 0.74 -0.78 2.49
N ALA A 41 -0.27 -0.04 2.97
CA ALA A 41 -1.66 -0.26 2.62
C ALA A 41 -1.95 -0.01 1.13
N HIS A 42 -1.33 1.02 0.54
CA HIS A 42 -1.49 1.32 -0.88
C HIS A 42 -0.83 0.25 -1.76
N VAL A 43 0.41 -0.16 -1.45
CA VAL A 43 1.11 -1.25 -2.12
C VAL A 43 0.31 -2.56 -2.05
N LEU A 44 -0.21 -2.91 -0.87
CA LEU A 44 -1.04 -4.10 -0.70
C LEU A 44 -2.32 -4.01 -1.54
N ARG A 45 -2.97 -2.84 -1.59
CA ARG A 45 -4.17 -2.63 -2.41
C ARG A 45 -3.88 -2.83 -3.90
N LEU A 46 -2.77 -2.29 -4.42
CA LEU A 46 -2.36 -2.49 -5.81
C LEU A 46 -2.16 -3.97 -6.13
N PHE A 47 -1.48 -4.68 -5.22
CA PHE A 47 -1.23 -6.11 -5.36
C PHE A 47 -2.50 -6.95 -5.36
N MET A 48 -3.42 -6.67 -4.44
CA MET A 48 -4.72 -7.34 -4.37
C MET A 48 -5.60 -7.06 -5.59
N ASN A 49 -5.37 -5.93 -6.28
CA ASN A 49 -6.04 -5.60 -7.53
C ASN A 49 -5.35 -6.19 -8.78
N GLY A 50 -4.31 -7.01 -8.60
CA GLY A 50 -3.66 -7.76 -9.69
C GLY A 50 -2.32 -7.21 -10.14
N LEU A 51 -1.83 -6.10 -9.58
CA LEU A 51 -0.50 -5.56 -9.91
C LEU A 51 0.59 -6.28 -9.11
N THR A 52 1.26 -7.25 -9.73
CA THR A 52 2.13 -8.20 -9.01
C THR A 52 3.60 -8.00 -9.27
N GLY A 53 3.95 -7.30 -10.37
CA GLY A 53 5.33 -7.01 -10.69
C GLY A 53 5.94 -6.06 -9.67
N GLU A 54 7.07 -6.43 -9.08
CA GLU A 54 7.82 -5.58 -8.15
C GLU A 54 8.16 -4.22 -8.76
N ASN A 55 8.68 -4.22 -10.00
CA ASN A 55 9.01 -3.00 -10.72
C ASN A 55 7.76 -2.15 -11.01
N GLU A 56 6.65 -2.79 -11.36
CA GLU A 56 5.39 -2.10 -11.63
C GLU A 56 4.85 -1.42 -10.37
N LEU A 57 4.91 -2.11 -9.23
CA LEU A 57 4.53 -1.57 -7.92
C LEU A 57 5.40 -0.38 -7.54
N LEU A 58 6.73 -0.48 -7.74
CA LEU A 58 7.66 0.62 -7.49
C LEU A 58 7.37 1.83 -8.38
N ASP A 59 7.11 1.62 -9.67
CA ASP A 59 6.85 2.70 -10.62
C ASP A 59 5.53 3.41 -10.30
N VAL A 60 4.48 2.66 -9.95
CA VAL A 60 3.21 3.24 -9.50
C VAL A 60 3.41 4.03 -8.21
N GLU A 61 4.12 3.49 -7.22
CA GLU A 61 4.42 4.21 -5.97
C GLU A 61 5.25 5.47 -6.20
N ARG A 62 6.23 5.45 -7.10
CA ARG A 62 7.03 6.64 -7.45
C ARG A 62 6.20 7.70 -8.17
N ASN A 63 5.27 7.29 -9.02
CA ASN A 63 4.34 8.19 -9.69
C ASN A 63 3.34 8.79 -8.69
N TRP A 64 2.80 7.95 -7.81
CA TRP A 64 1.91 8.35 -6.73
C TRP A 64 2.59 9.34 -5.77
N ALA A 65 3.85 9.11 -5.39
CA ALA A 65 4.64 10.05 -4.59
C ALA A 65 4.73 11.44 -5.23
N ARG A 66 5.01 11.47 -6.54
CA ARG A 66 5.12 12.73 -7.32
C ARG A 66 3.79 13.47 -7.40
N ARG A 67 2.67 12.76 -7.48
CA ARG A 67 1.32 13.35 -7.49
C ARG A 67 0.86 13.79 -6.10
N SER A 68 1.27 13.10 -5.05
CA SER A 68 0.87 13.39 -3.66
C SER A 68 1.43 14.71 -3.13
N GLY A 69 2.55 15.19 -3.70
CA GLY A 69 3.06 16.54 -3.47
C GLY A 69 2.14 17.66 -3.98
N LEU A 70 1.09 17.34 -4.74
CA LEU A 70 0.14 18.30 -5.34
C LEU A 70 -1.27 18.25 -4.70
N SER A 71 -1.35 17.90 -3.41
CA SER A 71 -2.56 17.70 -2.59
C SER A 71 -3.04 16.25 -2.56
N PHE A 72 -2.89 15.64 -1.37
CA PHE A 72 -3.53 14.37 -1.08
C PHE A 72 -4.95 14.66 -0.59
N GLN A 73 -5.92 14.51 -1.48
CA GLN A 73 -7.31 14.35 -1.12
C GLN A 73 -7.39 13.04 -0.32
N GLU A 74 -7.62 13.17 0.98
CA GLU A 74 -7.93 12.07 1.87
C GLU A 74 -9.08 11.28 1.25
N PHE A 75 -8.81 10.07 0.77
CA PHE A 75 -9.88 9.09 0.62
C PHE A 75 -10.24 8.68 2.05
N PRO A 76 -11.46 8.96 2.54
CA PRO A 76 -11.86 8.52 3.85
C PRO A 76 -11.84 6.99 3.82
N VAL A 77 -10.88 6.41 4.53
CA VAL A 77 -11.01 5.04 4.99
C VAL A 77 -12.11 5.10 6.04
N ASN A 78 -13.34 4.85 5.60
CA ASN A 78 -14.45 4.63 6.52
C ASN A 78 -14.19 3.28 7.21
N ASP A 79 -13.44 3.30 8.30
CA ASP A 79 -13.44 2.26 9.34
C ASP A 79 -14.71 2.38 10.21
N ALA A 80 -15.86 2.60 9.55
CA ALA A 80 -17.15 2.78 10.18
C ALA A 80 -18.09 1.66 9.75
N GLU A 81 -17.74 0.41 10.07
CA GLU A 81 -18.76 -0.58 10.38
C GLU A 81 -18.15 -1.76 11.15
N MET A 82 -18.90 -2.18 12.18
CA MET A 82 -18.78 -3.45 12.88
C MET A 82 -17.88 -3.47 14.13
N ARG A 83 -18.43 -3.02 15.27
CA ARG A 83 -18.86 -3.90 16.38
C ARG A 83 -19.39 -3.10 17.59
N ASP A 84 -20.67 -2.72 17.51
CA ASP A 84 -21.52 -2.70 18.71
C ASP A 84 -22.18 -4.08 18.84
N ALA A 85 -21.72 -4.85 19.83
CA ALA A 85 -22.47 -5.92 20.48
C ALA A 85 -21.64 -6.44 21.66
N ALA A 86 -21.83 -5.85 22.83
CA ALA A 86 -21.62 -6.48 24.13
C ALA A 86 -22.65 -5.93 25.12
#